data_AF-A0A0B3A778-F1
#
_entry.id   AF-A0A0B3A778-F1
#
_cell.length_a   1.000
_cell.length_b   1.000
_cell.length_c   1.000
_cell.angle_alpha   90.00
_cell.angle_beta   90.00
_cell.angle_gamma   90.00
#
_symmetry.space_group_name_H-M   'P 1'
#
loop_
_entity.id
_entity.type
_entity.pdbx_description
1 polymer ?
#
loop_
_entity_poly.entity_id
_entity_poly.type
_entity_poly.pdbx_seq_one_letter_code
_entity_poly.pdbx_strand_id
1 'polypeptide(L)'
;MDKIKANGQNETLAGRPRASRNGQVWFPDFMIASFIFVVIAVLFTVFLANQESHGTNIDVSAIDDANAISNMLITQGNPTNWTAGSVNFVGLTNPGKRLNSTKFASLAALDYNRARTIMGTKHDFIVYFQDVQGNQITVGGLDVAGKAGVTPGNIESQDAGDIARVGRFVLLSQGTQSDIVEMVIYVWN
;
A
#
# COMPACT_ATOMS: atom_id res chain seq x y z
N MET A 1 -27.67 82.98 -73.10
CA MET A 1 -26.27 82.84 -72.66
C MET A 1 -26.32 82.63 -71.16
N ASP A 2 -25.79 81.61 -70.52
CA ASP A 2 -24.97 80.45 -70.91
C ASP A 2 -25.14 79.44 -69.75
N LYS A 3 -25.47 78.18 -70.06
CA LYS A 3 -24.61 76.98 -69.98
C LYS A 3 -24.31 76.48 -68.56
N ILE A 4 -24.86 75.33 -68.15
CA ILE A 4 -24.44 73.92 -68.41
C ILE A 4 -23.67 73.34 -67.20
N LYS A 5 -24.34 72.34 -66.58
CA LYS A 5 -23.92 71.01 -66.06
C LYS A 5 -22.68 70.84 -65.15
N ALA A 6 -22.93 70.00 -64.13
CA ALA A 6 -22.28 68.69 -63.83
C ALA A 6 -21.89 68.61 -62.34
N ASN A 7 -22.57 67.80 -61.52
CA ASN A 7 -22.40 66.36 -61.32
C ASN A 7 -21.06 66.01 -60.64
N GLY A 8 -21.14 65.46 -59.43
CA GLY A 8 -19.97 65.04 -58.65
C GLY A 8 -20.39 64.42 -57.33
N GLN A 9 -21.03 63.24 -57.39
CA GLN A 9 -21.17 62.35 -56.26
C GLN A 9 -19.79 61.81 -55.86
N ASN A 10 -19.34 62.11 -54.64
CA ASN A 10 -18.21 61.43 -54.02
C ASN A 10 -18.74 60.50 -52.94
N GLU A 11 -19.01 59.26 -53.33
CA GLU A 11 -19.22 58.15 -52.41
C GLU A 11 -17.89 57.84 -51.73
N THR A 12 -17.75 58.22 -50.46
CA THR A 12 -16.65 57.79 -49.61
C THR A 12 -16.85 56.32 -49.26
N LEU A 13 -16.05 55.50 -49.96
CA LEU A 13 -15.86 54.07 -49.86
C LEU A 13 -16.01 53.51 -48.44
N ALA A 14 -17.09 52.77 -48.20
CA ALA A 14 -17.25 51.89 -47.05
C ALA A 14 -16.13 50.83 -47.05
N GLY A 15 -15.20 50.95 -46.10
CA GLY A 15 -14.16 49.95 -45.87
C GLY A 15 -14.79 48.60 -45.52
N ARG A 16 -14.55 47.58 -46.36
CA ARG A 16 -14.98 46.21 -46.07
C ARG A 16 -14.19 45.67 -44.87
N PRO A 17 -14.84 45.09 -43.85
CA PRO A 17 -14.13 44.42 -42.77
C PRO A 17 -13.32 43.26 -43.35
N ARG A 18 -12.00 43.25 -43.10
CA ARG A 18 -11.13 42.13 -43.43
C ARG A 18 -11.51 40.98 -42.51
N ALA A 19 -12.04 39.90 -43.07
CA ALA A 19 -12.25 38.66 -42.35
C ALA A 19 -10.89 38.16 -41.86
N SER A 20 -10.63 38.27 -40.55
CA SER A 20 -9.45 37.67 -39.94
C SER A 20 -9.63 36.16 -39.97
N ARG A 21 -8.71 35.47 -40.66
CA ARG A 21 -8.67 34.01 -40.76
C ARG A 21 -8.16 33.43 -39.44
N ASN A 22 -8.99 33.50 -38.40
CA ASN A 22 -8.71 32.99 -37.06
C ASN A 22 -9.10 31.51 -36.93
N GLY A 23 -8.65 30.68 -37.85
CA GLY A 23 -8.89 29.25 -37.79
C GLY A 23 -7.58 28.52 -38.03
N GLN A 24 -7.00 27.95 -36.96
CA GLN A 24 -6.10 26.79 -36.94
C GLN A 24 -5.09 26.79 -35.77
N VAL A 25 -5.47 27.21 -34.55
CA VAL A 25 -4.65 26.97 -33.34
C VAL A 25 -5.17 25.81 -32.49
N TRP A 26 -6.26 25.16 -32.88
CA TRP A 26 -6.88 24.08 -32.09
C TRP A 26 -6.24 22.70 -32.30
N PHE A 27 -5.67 22.46 -33.48
CA PHE A 27 -5.11 21.14 -33.81
C PHE A 27 -3.81 20.82 -33.03
N PRO A 28 -2.86 21.75 -32.83
CA PRO A 28 -1.65 21.46 -32.07
C PRO A 28 -1.93 21.07 -30.62
N ASP A 29 -2.89 21.72 -29.97
CA ASP A 29 -3.26 21.44 -28.58
C ASP A 29 -3.86 20.03 -28.43
N PHE A 30 -4.77 19.66 -29.36
CA PHE A 30 -5.30 18.30 -29.42
C PHE A 30 -4.21 17.24 -29.64
N MET A 31 -3.25 17.51 -30.53
CA MET A 31 -2.14 16.60 -30.80
C MET A 31 -1.25 16.41 -29.56
N ILE A 32 -0.95 17.48 -28.83
CA ILE A 32 -0.15 17.43 -27.60
C ILE A 32 -0.91 16.65 -26.51
N ALA A 33 -2.20 16.93 -26.32
CA ALA A 33 -3.03 16.23 -25.34
C ALA A 33 -3.12 14.72 -25.66
N SER A 34 -3.33 14.37 -26.93
CA SER A 34 -3.37 12.97 -27.37
C SER A 34 -2.03 12.27 -27.15
N PHE A 35 -0.91 12.94 -27.39
CA PHE A 35 0.42 12.37 -27.16
C PHE A 35 0.66 12.10 -25.67
N ILE A 36 0.35 13.07 -24.81
CA ILE A 36 0.47 12.93 -23.35
C ILE A 36 -0.40 11.78 -22.85
N PHE A 37 -1.64 11.65 -23.36
CA PHE A 37 -2.54 10.56 -22.99
C PHE A 37 -1.96 9.18 -23.32
N VAL A 38 -1.39 9.02 -24.52
CA VAL A 38 -0.75 7.75 -24.92
C VAL A 38 0.46 7.43 -24.03
N VAL A 39 1.29 8.43 -23.72
CA VAL A 39 2.44 8.24 -22.81
C VAL A 39 1.97 7.79 -21.42
N ILE A 40 0.95 8.43 -20.85
CA ILE A 40 0.39 8.04 -19.56
C ILE A 40 -0.20 6.63 -19.62
N ALA A 41 -0.92 6.28 -20.69
CA ALA A 41 -1.48 4.94 -20.86
C ALA A 41 -0.40 3.86 -20.93
N VAL A 42 0.69 4.11 -21.67
CA VAL A 42 1.85 3.20 -21.73
C VAL A 42 2.50 3.06 -20.35
N LEU A 43 2.80 4.18 -19.68
CA LEU A 43 3.39 4.15 -18.33
C LEU A 43 2.49 3.41 -17.34
N PHE A 44 1.18 3.60 -17.41
CA PHE A 44 0.20 2.89 -16.58
C PHE A 44 0.20 1.38 -16.86
N THR A 45 0.24 0.97 -18.14
CA THR A 45 0.30 -0.47 -18.49
C THR A 45 1.60 -1.12 -18.04
N VAL A 46 2.74 -0.43 -18.16
CA VAL A 46 4.03 -0.91 -17.65
C VAL A 46 4.01 -0.99 -16.13
N PHE A 47 3.41 -0.01 -15.46
CA PHE A 47 3.24 -0.02 -14.01
C PHE A 47 2.39 -1.22 -13.54
N LEU A 48 1.25 -1.48 -14.20
CA LEU A 48 0.41 -2.65 -13.88
C LEU A 48 1.13 -3.97 -14.18
N ALA A 49 1.80 -4.11 -15.32
CA ALA A 49 2.54 -5.33 -15.66
C ALA A 49 3.67 -5.61 -14.66
N ASN A 50 4.32 -4.57 -14.16
CA ASN A 50 5.33 -4.71 -13.11
C ASN A 50 4.72 -5.10 -11.76
N GLN A 51 3.49 -4.69 -11.45
CA GLN A 51 2.76 -5.23 -10.29
C GLN A 51 2.38 -6.70 -10.46
N GLU A 52 1.97 -7.12 -11.65
CA GLU A 52 1.53 -8.52 -11.91
C GLU A 52 2.69 -9.53 -11.97
N SER A 53 3.94 -9.07 -12.07
CA SER A 53 5.11 -9.95 -11.98
C SER A 53 5.27 -10.69 -10.63
N HIS A 54 4.39 -10.42 -9.65
CA HIS A 54 4.28 -11.16 -8.39
C HIS A 54 2.96 -11.98 -8.28
N GLY A 55 2.18 -12.08 -9.36
CA GLY A 55 0.82 -12.60 -9.33
C GLY A 55 0.57 -13.74 -10.32
N THR A 56 0.92 -14.97 -9.94
CA THR A 56 0.22 -16.14 -10.47
C THR A 56 -0.38 -16.92 -9.31
N ASN A 57 -1.60 -16.52 -8.95
CA ASN A 57 -2.53 -17.14 -8.00
C ASN A 57 -2.46 -16.75 -6.53
N ILE A 58 -2.01 -15.53 -6.17
CA ILE A 58 -2.01 -15.08 -4.76
C ILE A 58 -3.35 -15.43 -4.11
N ASP A 59 -3.33 -16.40 -3.19
CA ASP A 59 -4.51 -16.88 -2.52
C ASP A 59 -5.12 -15.70 -1.75
N VAL A 60 -6.24 -15.17 -2.27
CA VAL A 60 -6.93 -14.04 -1.66
C VAL A 60 -7.28 -14.35 -0.20
N SER A 61 -7.50 -15.62 0.14
CA SER A 61 -7.74 -16.04 1.51
C SER A 61 -6.52 -15.90 2.41
N ALA A 62 -5.29 -16.04 1.90
CA ALA A 62 -4.07 -15.77 2.66
C ALA A 62 -3.89 -14.28 2.95
N ILE A 63 -4.26 -13.40 2.01
CA ILE A 63 -4.27 -11.95 2.22
C ILE A 63 -5.29 -11.54 3.28
N ASP A 64 -6.51 -12.11 3.20
CA ASP A 64 -7.57 -11.83 4.18
C ASP A 64 -7.16 -12.29 5.59
N ASP A 65 -6.55 -13.48 5.70
CA ASP A 65 -6.01 -14.00 6.95
C ASP A 65 -4.86 -13.13 7.48
N ALA A 66 -3.93 -12.71 6.62
CA ALA A 66 -2.85 -11.80 7.01
C ALA A 66 -3.39 -10.47 7.55
N ASN A 67 -4.42 -9.92 6.92
CA ASN A 67 -5.08 -8.71 7.41
C ASN A 67 -5.80 -8.95 8.73
N ALA A 68 -6.54 -10.05 8.88
CA ALA A 68 -7.22 -10.43 10.11
C ALA A 68 -6.22 -10.57 11.28
N ILE A 69 -5.15 -11.34 11.09
CA ILE A 69 -4.06 -11.52 12.06
C ILE A 69 -3.45 -10.16 12.41
N SER A 70 -3.10 -9.33 11.42
CA SER A 70 -2.50 -8.02 11.66
C SER A 70 -3.40 -7.12 12.54
N ASN A 71 -4.72 -7.17 12.29
CA ASN A 71 -5.71 -6.39 13.04
C ASN A 71 -5.87 -6.90 14.48
N MET A 72 -5.78 -8.22 14.69
CA MET A 72 -5.77 -8.82 16.02
C MET A 72 -4.52 -8.41 16.80
N LEU A 73 -3.35 -8.50 16.18
CA LEU A 73 -2.05 -8.24 16.82
C LEU A 73 -1.90 -6.78 17.30
N ILE A 74 -2.51 -5.81 16.63
CA ILE A 74 -2.48 -4.39 17.08
C ILE A 74 -3.43 -4.11 18.28
N THR A 75 -4.22 -5.08 18.71
CA THR A 75 -5.06 -4.97 19.92
C THR A 75 -4.31 -5.39 21.18
N GLN A 76 -4.97 -5.23 22.34
CA GLN A 76 -4.42 -5.70 23.62
C GLN A 76 -4.54 -7.22 23.84
N GLY A 77 -5.35 -7.91 23.06
CA GLY A 77 -5.70 -9.30 23.36
C GLY A 77 -6.72 -9.45 24.49
N ASN A 78 -7.15 -10.68 24.75
CA ASN A 78 -8.05 -11.04 25.84
C ASN A 78 -7.58 -12.36 26.50
N PRO A 79 -7.39 -12.40 27.83
CA PRO A 79 -7.45 -11.28 28.78
C PRO A 79 -6.34 -10.24 28.55
N THR A 80 -6.47 -9.02 29.10
CA THR A 80 -5.48 -7.94 28.89
C THR A 80 -4.05 -8.34 29.27
N ASN A 81 -3.89 -9.21 30.27
CA ASN A 81 -2.61 -9.75 30.74
C ASN A 81 -2.46 -11.23 30.36
N TRP A 82 -2.91 -11.61 29.16
CA TRP A 82 -2.84 -12.99 28.71
C TRP A 82 -1.41 -13.52 28.67
N THR A 83 -1.31 -14.82 28.87
CA THR A 83 -0.09 -15.63 28.75
C THR A 83 -0.35 -16.79 27.80
N ALA A 84 0.69 -17.55 27.43
CA ALA A 84 0.52 -18.72 26.57
C ALA A 84 -0.52 -19.74 27.10
N GLY A 85 -0.73 -19.80 28.42
CA GLY A 85 -1.73 -20.67 29.04
C GLY A 85 -3.17 -20.13 29.01
N SER A 86 -3.34 -18.81 29.10
CA SER A 86 -4.63 -18.15 29.40
C SER A 86 -5.25 -17.36 28.26
N VAL A 87 -4.57 -17.27 27.12
CA VAL A 87 -5.01 -16.46 25.97
C VAL A 87 -6.23 -17.06 25.27
N ASN A 88 -7.24 -16.21 25.06
CA ASN A 88 -8.41 -16.49 24.23
C ASN A 88 -8.34 -15.73 22.90
N PHE A 89 -7.72 -14.55 22.91
CA PHE A 89 -7.56 -13.69 21.75
C PHE A 89 -6.18 -13.02 21.83
N VAL A 90 -5.35 -13.22 20.81
CA VAL A 90 -3.99 -12.67 20.79
C VAL A 90 -4.05 -11.21 20.39
N GLY A 91 -3.33 -10.38 21.15
CA GLY A 91 -3.01 -9.01 20.77
C GLY A 91 -1.74 -8.59 21.48
N LEU A 92 -0.89 -7.82 20.82
CA LEU A 92 0.46 -7.51 21.27
C LEU A 92 0.57 -6.15 21.96
N THR A 93 -0.48 -5.34 21.99
CA THR A 93 -0.39 -3.98 22.53
C THR A 93 -0.79 -3.90 24.00
N ASN A 94 -0.39 -2.80 24.62
CA ASN A 94 -0.80 -2.34 25.94
C ASN A 94 -1.95 -1.33 25.83
N PRO A 95 -2.58 -0.91 26.95
CA PRO A 95 -3.61 0.14 26.96
C PRO A 95 -3.25 1.42 26.20
N GLY A 96 -1.97 1.80 26.18
CA GLY A 96 -1.46 2.94 25.41
C GLY A 96 -1.16 2.67 23.93
N LYS A 97 -1.66 1.57 23.34
CA LYS A 97 -1.37 1.13 21.94
C LYS A 97 0.13 0.95 21.62
N ARG A 98 0.94 0.71 22.65
CA ARG A 98 2.36 0.41 22.54
C ARG A 98 2.56 -1.09 22.51
N LEU A 99 3.50 -1.55 21.70
CA LEU A 99 3.90 -2.95 21.63
C LEU A 99 4.42 -3.42 22.99
N ASN A 100 3.93 -4.57 23.44
CA ASN A 100 4.37 -5.26 24.64
C ASN A 100 5.28 -6.42 24.25
N SER A 101 6.59 -6.28 24.49
CA SER A 101 7.59 -7.29 24.16
C SER A 101 7.37 -8.62 24.88
N THR A 102 6.84 -8.63 26.10
CA THR A 102 6.51 -9.85 26.85
C THR A 102 5.34 -10.61 26.21
N LYS A 103 4.37 -9.91 25.62
CA LYS A 103 3.28 -10.56 24.86
C LYS A 103 3.79 -11.17 23.56
N PHE A 104 4.75 -10.52 22.89
CA PHE A 104 5.38 -11.11 21.72
C PHE A 104 6.17 -12.39 22.07
N ALA A 105 6.92 -12.37 23.18
CA ALA A 105 7.55 -13.59 23.71
C ALA A 105 6.52 -14.67 24.07
N SER A 106 5.38 -14.28 24.63
CA SER A 106 4.29 -15.21 24.96
C SER A 106 3.62 -15.79 23.71
N LEU A 107 3.52 -15.02 22.62
CA LEU A 107 3.04 -15.51 21.31
C LEU A 107 3.98 -16.57 20.74
N ALA A 108 5.29 -16.31 20.77
CA ALA A 108 6.27 -17.27 20.28
C ALA A 108 6.36 -18.55 21.12
N ALA A 109 6.00 -18.46 22.40
CA ALA A 109 5.95 -19.62 23.32
C ALA A 109 4.64 -20.43 23.21
N LEU A 110 3.63 -19.97 22.44
CA LEU A 110 2.43 -20.74 22.19
C LEU A 110 2.76 -21.95 21.31
N ASP A 111 2.08 -23.08 21.57
CA ASP A 111 2.01 -24.15 20.58
C ASP A 111 1.49 -23.60 19.26
N TYR A 112 2.17 -23.92 18.17
CA TYR A 112 1.90 -23.32 16.86
C TYR A 112 0.49 -23.64 16.34
N ASN A 113 0.01 -24.87 16.54
CA ASN A 113 -1.33 -25.26 16.11
C ASN A 113 -2.40 -24.52 16.92
N ARG A 114 -2.17 -24.35 18.23
CA ARG A 114 -3.01 -23.50 19.07
C ARG A 114 -2.98 -22.04 18.62
N ALA A 115 -1.81 -21.50 18.28
CA ALA A 115 -1.68 -20.13 17.79
C ALA A 115 -2.48 -19.92 16.49
N ARG A 116 -2.36 -20.82 15.50
CA ARG A 116 -3.19 -20.79 14.27
C ARG A 116 -4.69 -20.83 14.57
N THR A 117 -5.10 -21.71 15.48
CA THR A 117 -6.50 -21.84 15.89
C THR A 117 -7.05 -20.56 16.53
N ILE A 118 -6.29 -19.93 17.44
CA ILE A 118 -6.71 -18.69 18.09
C ILE A 118 -6.74 -17.51 17.11
N MET A 119 -5.81 -17.49 16.16
CA MET A 119 -5.77 -16.51 15.08
C MET A 119 -6.86 -16.72 14.02
N GLY A 120 -7.54 -17.86 14.04
CA GLY A 120 -8.61 -18.17 13.09
C GLY A 120 -8.13 -18.41 11.67
N THR A 121 -6.87 -18.82 11.48
CA THR A 121 -6.28 -19.06 10.16
C THR A 121 -6.02 -20.54 9.91
N LYS A 122 -6.23 -20.99 8.67
CA LYS A 122 -5.78 -22.30 8.18
C LYS A 122 -4.34 -22.27 7.65
N HIS A 123 -3.83 -21.07 7.38
CA HIS A 123 -2.55 -20.83 6.76
C HIS A 123 -1.44 -20.84 7.82
N ASP A 124 -0.24 -21.10 7.35
CA ASP A 124 0.96 -20.88 8.13
C ASP A 124 1.30 -19.39 8.16
N PHE A 125 1.83 -18.93 9.29
CA PHE A 125 2.26 -17.55 9.46
C PHE A 125 3.55 -17.40 10.28
N ILE A 126 4.23 -16.28 10.05
CA ILE A 126 5.25 -15.69 10.93
C ILE A 126 5.00 -14.19 11.12
N VAL A 127 5.47 -13.69 12.26
CA VAL A 127 5.45 -12.28 12.65
C VAL A 127 6.85 -11.88 13.07
N TYR A 128 7.34 -10.77 12.55
CA TYR A 128 8.60 -10.17 12.96
C TYR A 128 8.51 -8.65 12.92
N PHE A 129 9.56 -7.96 13.36
CA PHE A 129 9.63 -6.51 13.36
C PHE A 129 10.84 -6.03 12.58
N GLN A 130 10.70 -4.89 11.92
CA GLN A 130 11.80 -4.20 11.25
C GLN A 130 11.79 -2.71 11.58
N ASP A 131 12.97 -2.10 11.54
CA ASP A 131 13.13 -0.64 11.66
C ASP A 131 12.65 0.08 10.39
N VAL A 132 12.74 1.42 10.38
CA VAL A 132 12.33 2.24 9.23
C VAL A 132 13.24 2.08 8.02
N GLN A 133 14.40 1.45 8.18
CA GLN A 133 15.35 1.10 7.13
C GLN A 133 15.13 -0.31 6.59
N GLY A 134 14.18 -1.06 7.15
CA GLY A 134 13.88 -2.44 6.77
C GLY A 134 14.80 -3.49 7.39
N ASN A 135 15.63 -3.12 8.38
CA ASN A 135 16.45 -4.09 9.10
C ASN A 135 15.58 -4.79 10.15
N GLN A 136 15.66 -6.13 10.20
CA GLN A 136 14.98 -6.91 11.22
C GLN A 136 15.52 -6.56 12.62
N ILE A 137 14.61 -6.40 13.58
CA ILE A 137 14.95 -6.09 14.97
C ILE A 137 14.43 -7.17 15.93
N THR A 138 15.17 -7.39 17.02
CA THR A 138 14.78 -8.30 18.09
C THR A 138 13.80 -7.63 19.04
N VAL A 139 12.65 -8.25 19.30
CA VAL A 139 11.66 -7.78 20.29
C VAL A 139 11.46 -8.87 21.34
N GLY A 140 11.61 -8.51 22.63
CA GLY A 140 11.43 -9.48 23.71
C GLY A 140 12.43 -10.64 23.69
N GLY A 141 13.61 -10.43 23.09
CA GLY A 141 14.65 -11.45 22.93
C GLY A 141 14.41 -12.41 21.77
N LEU A 142 13.45 -12.12 20.88
CA LEU A 142 13.10 -12.96 19.74
C LEU A 142 13.07 -12.13 18.46
N ASP A 143 13.52 -12.76 17.37
CA ASP A 143 13.52 -12.13 16.04
C ASP A 143 12.25 -12.42 15.26
N VAL A 144 11.63 -13.58 15.49
CA VAL A 144 10.44 -14.08 14.77
C VAL A 144 9.54 -14.87 15.74
N ALA A 145 8.23 -14.75 15.57
CA ALA A 145 7.23 -15.62 16.19
C ALA A 145 6.37 -16.29 15.10
N GLY A 146 5.92 -17.53 15.29
CA GLY A 146 5.11 -18.26 14.31
C GLY A 146 5.66 -19.66 14.02
N LYS A 147 5.68 -20.08 12.75
CA LYS A 147 6.15 -21.41 12.37
C LYS A 147 7.63 -21.60 12.70
N ALA A 148 7.96 -22.65 13.44
CA ALA A 148 9.33 -22.94 13.81
C ALA A 148 10.20 -23.23 12.56
N GLY A 149 11.42 -22.70 12.54
CA GLY A 149 12.37 -22.88 11.44
C GLY A 149 12.15 -21.96 10.23
N VAL A 150 11.09 -21.14 10.23
CA VAL A 150 10.82 -20.17 9.16
C VAL A 150 11.22 -18.77 9.61
N THR A 151 11.93 -18.08 8.74
CA THR A 151 12.42 -16.71 8.93
C THR A 151 12.14 -15.90 7.67
N PRO A 152 12.18 -14.55 7.74
CA PRO A 152 12.03 -13.71 6.56
C PRO A 152 13.04 -14.05 5.45
N GLY A 153 14.23 -14.54 5.81
CA GLY A 153 15.29 -14.89 4.85
C GLY A 153 15.14 -16.26 4.20
N ASN A 154 14.25 -17.13 4.69
CA ASN A 154 14.06 -18.47 4.11
C ASN A 154 12.61 -18.79 3.74
N ILE A 155 11.68 -17.85 3.88
CA ILE A 155 10.25 -18.09 3.62
C ILE A 155 9.99 -18.45 2.15
N GLU A 156 10.69 -17.80 1.23
CA GLU A 156 10.57 -18.07 -0.21
C GLU A 156 11.09 -19.47 -0.60
N SER A 157 11.96 -20.08 0.23
CA SER A 157 12.48 -21.42 -0.02
C SER A 157 11.67 -22.53 0.63
N GLN A 158 10.59 -22.21 1.36
CA GLN A 158 9.72 -23.19 2.03
C GLN A 158 8.76 -23.93 1.08
N ASP A 159 8.92 -23.80 -0.24
CA ASP A 159 7.90 -24.22 -1.23
C ASP A 159 6.51 -23.63 -0.91
N ALA A 160 6.52 -22.49 -0.21
CA ALA A 160 5.37 -21.71 0.16
C ALA A 160 4.90 -21.03 -1.13
N GLY A 161 3.87 -21.59 -1.78
CA GLY A 161 3.38 -21.07 -3.07
C GLY A 161 3.06 -19.58 -3.00
N ASP A 162 1.85 -19.23 -2.58
CA ASP A 162 1.43 -17.84 -2.47
C ASP A 162 1.70 -17.28 -1.07
N ILE A 163 2.60 -16.30 -0.98
CA ILE A 163 2.96 -15.63 0.28
C ILE A 163 2.26 -14.27 0.34
N ALA A 164 1.38 -14.09 1.31
CA ALA A 164 0.79 -12.80 1.65
C ALA A 164 1.67 -12.06 2.67
N ARG A 165 2.02 -10.80 2.39
CA ARG A 165 2.76 -9.91 3.31
C ARG A 165 1.88 -8.74 3.74
N VAL A 166 1.77 -8.52 5.05
CA VAL A 166 1.09 -7.33 5.62
C VAL A 166 2.02 -6.62 6.61
N GLY A 167 2.21 -5.32 6.41
CA GLY A 167 2.96 -4.44 7.32
C GLY A 167 2.03 -3.54 8.15
N ARG A 168 2.34 -3.33 9.44
CA ARG A 168 1.65 -2.39 10.33
C ARG A 168 2.66 -1.62 11.18
N PHE A 169 2.56 -0.30 11.24
CA PHE A 169 3.40 0.50 12.12
C PHE A 169 2.92 0.43 13.57
N VAL A 170 3.84 0.17 14.49
CA VAL A 170 3.57 0.10 15.94
C VAL A 170 4.62 0.88 16.73
N LEU A 171 4.24 1.31 17.93
CA LEU A 171 5.14 2.00 18.85
C LEU A 171 5.83 0.99 19.76
N LEU A 172 7.14 0.83 19.65
CA LEU A 172 7.96 0.00 20.53
C LEU A 172 8.56 0.88 21.64
N SER A 173 8.39 0.47 22.90
CA SER A 173 8.98 1.17 24.04
C SER A 173 10.22 0.42 24.52
N GLN A 174 11.38 1.08 24.52
CA GLN A 174 12.63 0.52 25.05
C GLN A 174 13.16 1.45 26.14
N GLY A 175 12.93 1.08 27.41
CA GLY A 175 13.27 1.95 28.54
C GLY A 175 12.48 3.26 28.49
N THR A 176 13.18 4.39 28.36
CA THR A 176 12.60 5.74 28.28
C THR A 176 12.32 6.20 26.85
N GLN A 177 12.83 5.50 25.84
CA GLN A 177 12.67 5.86 24.43
C GLN A 177 11.53 5.09 23.77
N SER A 178 10.97 5.70 22.73
CA SER A 178 9.87 5.14 21.95
C SER A 178 10.20 5.26 20.47
N ASP A 179 10.22 4.12 19.79
CA ASP A 179 10.53 4.05 18.38
C ASP A 179 9.32 3.54 17.59
N ILE A 180 9.20 4.01 16.35
CA ILE A 180 8.21 3.49 15.39
C ILE A 180 8.89 2.35 14.63
N VAL A 181 8.26 1.18 14.66
CA VAL A 181 8.75 -0.02 13.97
C VAL A 181 7.63 -0.60 13.12
N GLU A 182 7.98 -1.30 12.04
CA GLU A 182 7.02 -2.02 11.22
C GLU A 182 6.91 -3.47 11.71
N MET A 183 5.72 -3.85 12.16
CA MET A 183 5.33 -5.24 12.38
C MET A 183 4.96 -5.85 11.03
N VAL A 184 5.69 -6.90 10.64
CA VAL A 184 5.47 -7.59 9.37
C VAL A 184 4.91 -8.98 9.66
N ILE A 185 3.83 -9.31 8.96
CA ILE A 185 3.18 -10.61 9.00
C ILE A 185 3.34 -11.23 7.61
N TYR A 186 3.87 -12.45 7.58
CA TYR A 186 3.76 -13.32 6.41
C TYR A 186 2.76 -14.42 6.68
N VAL A 187 1.93 -14.74 5.67
CA VAL A 187 0.95 -15.83 5.70
C VAL A 187 1.05 -16.61 4.39
N TRP A 188 1.03 -17.94 4.45
CA TRP A 188 1.15 -18.82 3.28
C TRP A 188 0.52 -20.20 3.52
N ASN A 189 0.34 -20.99 2.46
CA ASN A 189 -0.22 -22.35 2.52
C ASN A 189 0.82 -23.42 2.89
#